data_AF-A0A060BMY0-F1
#
_entry.id   AF-A0A060BMY0-F1
#
_cell.length_a   1.000
_cell.length_b   1.000
_cell.length_c   1.000
_cell.angle_alpha   90.00
_cell.angle_beta   90.00
_cell.angle_gamma   90.00
#
_symmetry.space_group_name_H-M   'P 1'
#
loop_
_entity.id
_entity.type
_entity.pdbx_description
1 polymer ?
#
loop_
_entity_poly.entity_id
_entity_poly.type
_entity_poly.pdbx_seq_one_letter_code
_entity_poly.pdbx_strand_id
1 'polypeptide(L)'
;MATVLAKSGRLVRRLWQRLLRVLAIALAAVVAIVLLFRWVNPPPGYLMIAERLRLGHVERDWVGLDAMSRDLPLSAAAAEDANFCRHHGFDLEGIRSALADDGRLRGGSTISQQ
;
A
#
# COMPACT_ATOMS: atom_id res chain seq x y z
N MET A 1 -32.62 -38.84 -1.24
CA MET A 1 -31.18 -38.50 -1.36
C MET A 1 -30.89 -37.45 -2.44
N ALA A 2 -31.42 -37.59 -3.67
CA ALA A 2 -31.14 -36.65 -4.78
C ALA A 2 -31.53 -35.18 -4.53
N THR A 3 -32.64 -34.92 -3.82
CA THR A 3 -33.13 -33.56 -3.50
C THR A 3 -32.25 -32.81 -2.49
N VAL A 4 -31.59 -33.52 -1.56
CA VAL A 4 -30.67 -32.94 -0.56
C VAL A 4 -29.35 -32.53 -1.22
N LEU A 5 -28.79 -33.38 -2.09
CA LEU A 5 -27.59 -33.10 -2.88
C LEU A 5 -27.79 -31.88 -3.81
N ALA A 6 -28.95 -31.80 -4.48
CA ALA A 6 -29.28 -30.67 -5.35
C ALA A 6 -29.49 -29.34 -4.58
N LYS A 7 -29.97 -29.40 -3.33
CA LYS A 7 -30.15 -28.21 -2.46
C LYS A 7 -28.79 -27.69 -1.97
N SER A 8 -27.86 -28.60 -1.64
CA SER A 8 -26.48 -28.30 -1.28
C SER A 8 -25.73 -27.56 -2.41
N GLY A 9 -25.77 -28.08 -3.64
CA GLY A 9 -25.12 -27.43 -4.78
C GLY A 9 -25.68 -26.04 -5.11
N ARG A 10 -26.98 -25.82 -4.92
CA ARG A 10 -27.61 -24.50 -5.08
C ARG A 10 -27.22 -23.51 -3.98
N LEU A 11 -27.04 -23.98 -2.74
CA LEU A 11 -26.60 -23.14 -1.62
C LEU A 11 -25.14 -22.71 -1.80
N VAL A 12 -24.26 -23.66 -2.13
CA VAL A 12 -22.84 -23.39 -2.43
C VAL A 12 -22.70 -22.37 -3.57
N ARG A 13 -23.44 -22.54 -4.67
CA ARG A 13 -23.44 -21.59 -5.79
C ARG A 13 -23.90 -20.19 -5.37
N ARG A 14 -24.93 -20.08 -4.53
CA ARG A 14 -25.42 -18.78 -4.03
C ARG A 14 -24.41 -18.11 -3.10
N LEU A 15 -23.77 -18.86 -2.21
CA LEU A 15 -22.72 -18.34 -1.33
C LEU A 15 -21.52 -17.86 -2.13
N TRP A 16 -21.09 -18.64 -3.13
CA TRP A 16 -20.02 -18.26 -4.05
C TRP A 16 -20.35 -16.98 -4.83
N GLN A 17 -21.56 -16.87 -5.38
CA GLN A 17 -22.00 -15.65 -6.06
C GLN A 17 -22.06 -14.43 -5.14
N ARG A 18 -22.47 -14.61 -3.87
CA ARG A 18 -22.44 -13.54 -2.88
C ARG A 18 -21.02 -13.12 -2.55
N LEU A 19 -20.11 -14.07 -2.33
CA LEU A 19 -18.69 -13.80 -2.09
C LEU A 19 -18.09 -13.01 -3.25
N LEU A 20 -18.29 -13.46 -4.50
CA LEU A 20 -17.79 -12.76 -5.68
C LEU A 20 -18.36 -11.34 -5.80
N ARG A 21 -19.64 -11.12 -5.50
CA ARG A 21 -20.23 -9.77 -5.48
C ARG A 21 -19.59 -8.89 -4.40
N VAL A 22 -19.38 -9.42 -3.19
CA VAL A 22 -18.73 -8.68 -2.10
C VAL A 22 -17.31 -8.29 -2.49
N LEU A 23 -16.53 -9.24 -3.04
CA LEU A 23 -15.16 -8.98 -3.51
C LEU A 23 -15.14 -7.94 -4.64
N ALA A 24 -16.07 -8.03 -5.60
CA ALA A 24 -16.17 -7.06 -6.69
C ALA A 24 -16.51 -5.66 -6.19
N ILE A 25 -17.46 -5.54 -5.24
CA ILE A 25 -17.82 -4.26 -4.61
C ILE A 25 -16.62 -3.71 -3.82
N ALA A 26 -15.91 -4.54 -3.06
CA ALA A 26 -14.74 -4.13 -2.31
C ALA A 26 -13.63 -3.61 -3.24
N LEU A 27 -13.35 -4.33 -4.34
CA LEU A 27 -12.39 -3.89 -5.35
C LEU A 27 -12.81 -2.56 -5.99
N ALA A 28 -14.08 -2.44 -6.39
CA ALA A 28 -14.60 -1.20 -6.96
C ALA A 28 -14.50 -0.03 -5.97
N ALA A 29 -14.75 -0.26 -4.69
CA ALA A 29 -14.60 0.74 -3.64
C ALA A 29 -13.13 1.18 -3.47
N VAL A 30 -12.18 0.23 -3.44
CA VAL A 30 -10.75 0.55 -3.38
C VAL A 30 -10.32 1.38 -4.58
N VAL A 31 -10.70 0.97 -5.80
CA VAL A 31 -10.39 1.73 -7.02
C VAL A 31 -11.00 3.13 -6.97
N ALA A 32 -12.26 3.26 -6.54
CA ALA A 32 -12.92 4.55 -6.40
C ALA A 32 -12.20 5.47 -5.41
N ILE A 33 -11.73 4.95 -4.27
CA ILE A 33 -10.96 5.71 -3.28
C ILE A 33 -9.60 6.15 -3.86
N VAL A 34 -8.89 5.25 -4.55
CA VAL A 34 -7.61 5.60 -5.19
C VAL A 34 -7.81 6.69 -6.25
N LEU A 35 -8.86 6.60 -7.05
CA LEU A 35 -9.19 7.64 -8.03
C LEU A 35 -9.57 8.95 -7.35
N LEU A 36 -10.32 8.92 -6.24
CA LEU A 36 -10.62 10.11 -5.45
C LEU A 36 -9.33 10.82 -5.01
N PHE A 37 -8.31 10.06 -4.63
CA PHE A 37 -7.01 10.60 -4.22
C PHE A 37 -6.20 11.28 -5.34
N ARG A 38 -6.65 11.18 -6.59
CA ARG A 38 -6.12 11.99 -7.69
C ARG A 38 -6.45 13.48 -7.55
N TRP A 39 -7.58 13.81 -6.93
CA TRP A 39 -8.04 15.20 -6.79
C TRP A 39 -8.05 15.68 -5.35
N VAL A 40 -8.21 14.77 -4.40
CA VAL A 40 -8.26 15.08 -2.97
C VAL A 40 -7.06 14.43 -2.29
N ASN A 41 -6.24 15.22 -1.62
CA ASN A 41 -5.08 14.69 -0.92
C ASN A 41 -5.48 13.65 0.14
N PRO A 42 -4.73 12.54 0.29
CA PRO A 42 -5.03 11.54 1.30
C PRO A 42 -4.94 12.13 2.72
N PRO A 43 -5.74 11.59 3.66
CA PRO A 43 -5.68 12.00 5.06
C PRO A 43 -4.31 11.68 5.68
N PRO A 44 -3.93 12.34 6.78
CA PRO A 44 -2.68 12.05 7.47
C PRO A 44 -2.58 10.58 7.90
N GLY A 45 -1.45 9.95 7.64
CA GLY A 45 -1.14 8.61 8.11
C GLY A 45 -0.80 8.57 9.60
N TYR A 46 -0.61 7.36 10.13
CA TYR A 46 -0.27 7.14 11.54
C TYR A 46 0.94 7.97 12.00
N LEU A 47 2.04 7.94 11.24
CA LEU A 47 3.26 8.68 11.58
C LEU A 47 3.05 10.19 11.62
N MET A 48 2.31 10.75 10.66
CA MET A 48 1.98 12.17 10.67
C MET A 48 1.14 12.58 11.88
N ILE A 49 0.23 11.71 12.32
CA ILE A 49 -0.58 11.94 13.52
C ILE A 49 0.30 11.88 14.78
N ALA A 50 1.16 10.86 14.88
CA ALA A 50 2.09 10.71 16.00
C ALA A 50 3.02 11.93 16.11
N GLU A 51 3.59 12.38 14.99
CA GLU A 51 4.45 13.56 14.95
C GLU A 51 3.69 14.85 15.24
N ARG A 52 2.43 14.98 14.79
CA ARG A 52 1.59 16.13 15.17
C ARG A 52 1.34 16.19 16.68
N LEU A 53 1.12 15.05 17.33
CA LEU A 53 0.98 15.00 18.78
C LEU A 53 2.28 15.33 19.51
N ARG A 54 3.43 14.94 18.95
CA ARG A 54 4.76 15.20 19.53
C ARG A 54 5.22 16.65 19.35
N LEU A 55 5.03 17.21 18.16
CA LEU A 55 5.54 18.53 17.73
C LEU A 55 4.49 19.65 17.84
N GLY A 56 3.25 19.30 18.18
CA GLY A 56 2.09 20.21 18.22
C GLY A 56 1.49 20.53 16.84
N HIS A 57 2.30 20.51 15.79
CA HIS A 57 1.87 20.71 14.41
C HIS A 57 2.76 19.95 13.43
N VAL A 58 2.21 19.64 12.26
CA VAL A 58 2.93 19.13 11.09
C VAL A 58 2.46 19.93 9.90
N GLU A 59 3.41 20.64 9.28
CA GLU A 59 3.22 21.33 8.00
C GLU A 59 3.39 20.33 6.85
N ARG A 60 2.57 20.48 5.82
CA ARG A 60 2.62 19.62 4.63
C ARG A 60 2.15 20.38 3.41
N ASP A 61 3.06 20.54 2.47
CA ASP A 61 2.79 21.08 1.14
C ASP A 61 2.99 20.01 0.08
N TRP A 62 2.01 19.86 -0.80
CA TRP A 62 2.09 18.92 -1.92
C TRP A 62 2.77 19.60 -3.10
N VAL A 63 3.88 19.00 -3.55
CA VAL A 63 4.67 19.50 -4.67
C VAL A 63 4.73 18.40 -5.73
N GLY A 64 4.50 18.77 -7.00
CA GLY A 64 4.67 17.85 -8.11
C GLY A 64 6.15 17.54 -8.36
N LEU A 65 6.45 16.33 -8.82
CA LEU A 65 7.84 15.92 -9.14
C LEU A 65 8.51 16.85 -10.17
N ASP A 66 7.73 17.44 -11.08
CA ASP A 66 8.16 18.41 -12.08
C ASP A 66 8.54 19.77 -11.50
N ALA A 67 8.01 20.11 -10.33
CA ALA A 67 8.35 21.33 -9.59
C ALA A 67 9.51 21.14 -8.59
N MET A 68 9.98 19.91 -8.38
CA MET A 68 11.13 19.60 -7.53
C MET A 68 12.45 19.77 -8.27
N SER A 69 13.55 20.00 -7.53
CA SER A 69 14.88 19.83 -8.11
C SER A 69 15.07 18.36 -8.51
N ARG A 70 15.85 18.12 -9.57
CA ARG A 70 16.11 16.75 -10.06
C ARG A 70 16.80 15.88 -9.00
N ASP A 71 17.58 16.50 -8.12
CA ASP A 71 18.38 15.80 -7.12
C ASP A 71 17.56 15.36 -5.91
N LEU A 72 16.42 16.00 -5.62
CA LEU A 72 15.64 15.71 -4.42
C LEU A 72 15.03 14.30 -4.45
N PRO A 73 14.30 13.88 -5.49
CA PRO A 73 13.80 12.50 -5.58
C PRO A 73 14.92 11.46 -5.61
N LEU A 74 16.05 11.79 -6.27
CA LEU A 74 17.22 10.89 -6.33
C LEU A 74 17.87 10.71 -4.96
N SER A 75 17.95 11.77 -4.16
CA SER A 75 18.51 11.71 -2.80
C SER A 75 17.61 10.88 -1.88
N ALA A 76 16.29 11.05 -1.97
CA ALA A 76 15.33 10.25 -1.21
C ALA A 76 15.41 8.76 -1.61
N ALA A 77 15.44 8.46 -2.91
CA ALA A 77 15.64 7.09 -3.39
C ALA A 77 16.97 6.51 -2.91
N ALA A 78 18.09 7.23 -3.05
CA ALA A 78 19.39 6.73 -2.59
C ALA A 78 19.44 6.44 -1.08
N ALA A 79 18.75 7.24 -0.25
CA ALA A 79 18.74 7.08 1.20
C ALA A 79 17.81 5.97 1.67
N GLU A 80 16.59 5.89 1.11
CA GLU A 80 15.53 5.00 1.61
C GLU A 80 15.35 3.72 0.77
N ASP A 81 15.64 3.78 -0.53
CA ASP A 81 15.35 2.72 -1.49
C ASP A 81 16.23 2.82 -2.77
N ALA A 82 17.51 2.46 -2.63
CA ALA A 82 18.49 2.63 -3.70
C ALA A 82 18.15 1.85 -4.99
N ASN A 83 17.25 0.85 -4.90
CA ASN A 83 16.79 0.04 -6.01
C ASN A 83 15.38 0.41 -6.49
N PHE A 84 14.83 1.57 -6.11
CA PHE A 84 13.45 1.97 -6.39
C PHE A 84 13.01 1.74 -7.85
N CYS A 85 13.84 2.14 -8.82
CA CYS A 85 13.55 2.00 -10.25
C CYS A 85 13.67 0.56 -10.78
N ARG A 86 14.17 -0.38 -9.99
CA ARG A 86 14.49 -1.76 -10.40
C ARG A 86 13.46 -2.78 -9.93
N HIS A 87 12.45 -2.36 -9.17
CA HIS A 87 11.43 -3.25 -8.63
C HIS A 87 10.01 -2.69 -8.77
N HIS A 88 9.01 -3.54 -8.53
CA HIS A 88 7.59 -3.20 -8.62
C HIS A 88 6.94 -3.01 -7.23
N GLY A 89 7.68 -2.42 -6.29
CA GLY A 89 7.23 -2.11 -4.92
C GLY A 89 7.72 -3.07 -3.84
N PHE A 90 8.49 -4.09 -4.21
CA PHE A 90 9.13 -5.00 -3.26
C PHE A 90 10.54 -5.33 -3.72
N ASP A 91 11.55 -4.85 -2.99
CA ASP A 91 12.95 -5.27 -3.16
C ASP A 91 13.17 -6.59 -2.43
N LEU A 92 12.91 -7.72 -3.10
CA LEU A 92 13.08 -9.05 -2.50
C LEU A 92 14.53 -9.33 -2.10
N GLU A 93 15.51 -8.74 -2.80
CA GLU A 93 16.92 -8.88 -2.45
C GLU A 93 17.26 -8.08 -1.20
N GLY A 94 16.80 -6.81 -1.16
CA GLY A 94 16.91 -5.94 0.01
C GLY A 94 16.25 -6.53 1.26
N ILE A 95 15.04 -7.08 1.14
CA ILE A 95 14.32 -7.74 2.24
C ILE A 95 15.11 -8.94 2.77
N ARG A 96 15.61 -9.82 1.89
CA ARG A 96 16.40 -11.00 2.30
C ARG A 96 17.71 -10.57 2.97
N SER A 97 18.37 -9.56 2.42
CA SER A 97 19.61 -9.01 3.01
C SER A 97 19.36 -8.42 4.40
N ALA A 98 18.25 -7.70 4.60
CA ALA A 98 17.88 -7.14 5.90
C ALA A 98 17.54 -8.23 6.92
N LEU A 99 16.89 -9.30 6.50
CA LEU A 99 16.57 -10.45 7.37
C LEU A 99 17.79 -11.29 7.74
N ALA A 100 18.83 -11.31 6.89
CA ALA A 100 20.06 -12.06 7.13
C ALA A 100 21.08 -11.30 8.00
N ASP A 101 20.83 -10.03 8.33
CA ASP A 101 21.70 -9.22 9.17
C ASP A 101 21.36 -9.47 10.66
N ASP A 102 21.97 -10.49 11.25
CA ASP A 102 21.74 -10.91 12.64
C ASP A 102 22.20 -9.88 13.69
N GLY A 103 23.01 -8.89 13.29
CA GLY A 103 23.66 -7.93 14.19
C GLY A 103 23.07 -6.52 14.18
N ARG A 104 22.25 -6.18 13.18
CA ARG A 104 21.72 -4.82 13.04
C ARG A 104 20.34 -4.82 12.41
N LEU A 105 19.37 -4.25 13.13
CA LEU A 105 18.07 -3.91 12.57
C LEU A 105 18.25 -2.89 11.44
N ARG A 106 18.07 -3.35 10.19
CA ARG A 106 18.06 -2.52 8.99
C ARG A 106 16.65 -2.55 8.38
N GLY A 107 16.21 -1.41 7.84
CA GLY A 107 14.98 -1.35 7.04
C GLY A 107 15.12 -2.16 5.75
N GLY A 108 14.16 -3.06 5.49
CA GLY A 108 14.01 -3.77 4.22
C GLY A 108 12.82 -3.30 3.39
N SER A 109 12.10 -2.28 3.87
CA SER A 109 10.91 -1.71 3.21
C SER A 109 11.32 -0.80 2.05
N THR A 110 10.58 -0.84 0.95
CA THR A 110 10.72 0.09 -0.19
C THR A 110 9.92 1.37 0.05
N ILE A 111 10.18 2.42 -0.73
CA ILE A 111 9.38 3.67 -0.68
C ILE A 111 7.89 3.38 -0.92
N SER A 112 7.56 2.41 -1.79
CA SER A 112 6.16 2.05 -2.08
C SER A 112 5.42 1.36 -0.93
N GLN A 113 6.16 0.81 0.04
CA GLN A 113 5.60 0.17 1.23
C GLN A 113 5.40 1.14 2.40
N GLN A 114 6.06 2.30 2.36
CA GLN A 114 5.93 3.37 3.35
C GLN A 114 4.70 4.23 3.06
#